data_AF-A0A2D5EMA6-F1
#
_entry.id   AF-A0A2D5EMA6-F1
#
_cell.length_a   1.000
_cell.length_b   1.000
_cell.length_c   1.000
_cell.angle_alpha   90.00
_cell.angle_beta   90.00
_cell.angle_gamma   90.00
#
_symmetry.space_group_name_H-M   'P 1'
#
loop_
_entity.id
_entity.type
_entity.pdbx_description
1 polymer ?
#
loop_
_entity_poly.entity_id
_entity_poly.type
_entity_poly.pdbx_seq_one_letter_code
_entity_poly.pdbx_strand_id
1 'polypeptide(L)'
;MKRPFRIYNAASAWVASGAVGGVLGRRGVRSRDGHRLGDDMTEPHRDHVLVTLLGLAPKHATYTLGDRRADAPLAPVALYELLPAEERPTHAIALCTPEAGETFALFETELPIPVERIEVPTGTDDRDIDAFLHAFTGAFPPGTPVDLTLDLTHGLRHFALLVYTGALYLRALRKGDDAVRIRGAHYGLLADDRRTSRFFDLRPLLELPRWVHALETLDQTGSAKPLSTLLREDPHQSAQRISQELDQLSAAYLSALPLELGRSGHELLCQYRKPLGKHLRGLRVPLTEGLVGTLEQVIEPLRLETGSKDGWKRQVPLTENELIRQGALIDRLLDDGHDTVAFGVLRELVVSWVLWRLPGDTSAWLDRDARSRAEGRLHTLRTLAEQPSEHLSEAQRELGQFWGTLTDVRNGLHHHGMRRQDVLGDQHAKARERVLTYWRETASRFPDIDLGVGGHLGPLLVSPIGMRPGALYSAVHASREALGAPPAHVLVLCSEATRQLADEALDAAAFEGPRTKLELTDPHGGLDELEDFVERARPHLLEASAVHINLTGGTTLMGLLAERLHSAARSLDRPVRRFGLIDPRSAQAQLDDPYHPGRALWLDSPPSTPQQEPPVD
;
A
#
# COMPACT_ATOMS: atom_id res chain seq x y z
N MET A 1 3.54 48.64 2.49
CA MET A 1 2.71 48.83 3.71
C MET A 1 1.61 47.78 3.74
N LYS A 2 1.90 46.61 4.31
CA LYS A 2 0.95 45.56 4.72
C LYS A 2 1.66 44.80 5.86
N ARG A 3 1.07 44.79 7.06
CA ARG A 3 1.59 44.04 8.22
C ARG A 3 0.96 42.64 8.23
N PRO A 4 1.70 41.58 8.57
CA PRO A 4 1.17 40.23 8.64
C PRO A 4 0.62 39.89 10.04
N PHE A 5 -0.39 39.02 10.03
CA PHE A 5 -0.97 38.34 11.19
C PHE A 5 0.07 37.44 11.88
N ARG A 6 0.15 37.53 13.22
CA ARG A 6 0.87 36.59 14.09
C ARG A 6 -0.13 35.67 14.76
N ILE A 7 0.05 34.36 14.57
CA ILE A 7 -0.65 33.31 15.32
C ILE A 7 0.11 33.07 16.61
N TYR A 8 -0.59 33.13 17.74
CA TYR A 8 -0.08 32.75 19.06
C TYR A 8 -0.06 31.22 19.17
N ASN A 9 1.10 30.66 19.51
CA ASN A 9 1.23 29.26 19.93
C ASN A 9 1.83 29.28 21.34
N ALA A 10 1.06 28.86 22.34
CA ALA A 10 1.44 28.82 23.74
C ALA A 10 1.17 27.43 24.28
N ALA A 11 2.21 26.60 24.42
CA ALA A 11 2.34 25.53 25.42
C ALA A 11 3.62 24.73 25.15
N SER A 12 4.77 25.23 25.61
CA SER A 12 5.96 24.39 25.83
C SER A 12 6.96 25.13 26.72
N ALA A 13 6.88 24.88 28.01
CA ALA A 13 7.94 25.20 28.96
C ALA A 13 7.76 24.31 30.19
N TRP A 14 8.55 23.23 30.32
CA TRP A 14 9.06 22.73 31.61
C TRP A 14 10.34 21.90 31.37
N VAL A 15 11.46 22.62 31.57
CA VAL A 15 12.75 22.26 32.20
C VAL A 15 13.48 20.96 31.81
N ALA A 16 14.60 21.16 31.12
CA ALA A 16 15.78 20.30 31.18
C ALA A 16 16.70 20.74 32.34
N SER A 17 17.27 19.79 33.08
CA SER A 17 18.55 19.93 33.80
C SER A 17 19.04 18.57 34.30
N GLY A 18 20.30 18.23 33.99
CA GLY A 18 21.07 17.24 34.75
C GLY A 18 21.69 16.09 33.95
N ALA A 19 22.75 16.38 33.20
CA ALA A 19 23.69 15.36 32.71
C ALA A 19 24.82 15.17 33.74
N VAL A 20 25.12 13.93 34.16
CA VAL A 20 26.48 13.48 34.52
C VAL A 20 26.61 12.00 34.15
N GLY A 21 27.65 11.68 33.38
CA GLY A 21 27.93 10.35 32.86
C GLY A 21 28.52 9.37 33.88
N GLY A 22 28.55 8.09 33.47
CA GLY A 22 29.20 7.01 34.20
C GLY A 22 29.24 5.73 33.37
N VAL A 23 30.38 5.49 32.73
CA VAL A 23 30.77 4.25 32.06
C VAL A 23 30.84 3.10 33.06
N LEU A 24 30.32 1.91 32.71
CA LEU A 24 30.91 0.59 33.03
C LEU A 24 30.05 -0.55 32.47
N GLY A 25 30.64 -1.39 31.61
CA GLY A 25 30.05 -2.66 31.21
C GLY A 25 30.20 -3.74 32.28
N ARG A 26 29.32 -4.74 32.23
CA ARG A 26 29.56 -6.15 32.59
C ARG A 26 28.31 -6.97 32.23
N ARG A 27 28.48 -7.96 31.35
CA ARG A 27 28.51 -9.40 31.66
C ARG A 27 27.21 -9.91 32.28
N GLY A 28 26.51 -10.73 31.49
CA GLY A 28 25.41 -11.55 31.93
C GLY A 28 25.79 -12.47 33.08
N VAL A 29 24.94 -12.48 34.09
CA VAL A 29 24.85 -13.52 35.10
C VAL A 29 23.37 -13.87 35.19
N ARG A 30 23.05 -15.12 34.84
CA ARG A 30 21.77 -15.74 35.16
C ARG A 30 21.71 -15.91 36.68
N SER A 31 20.73 -15.31 37.34
CA SER A 31 20.27 -15.80 38.65
C SER A 31 18.88 -16.39 38.50
N ARG A 32 18.77 -17.64 38.96
CA ARG A 32 17.52 -18.34 39.25
C ARG A 32 16.88 -17.72 40.51
N ASP A 33 15.55 -17.82 40.54
CA ASP A 33 14.65 -17.68 41.69
C ASP A 33 14.29 -16.27 42.16
N GLY A 34 12.98 -16.05 42.31
CA GLY A 34 12.42 -15.05 43.21
C GLY A 34 11.43 -14.07 42.57
N HIS A 35 10.14 -14.36 42.78
CA HIS A 35 8.98 -13.46 42.65
C HIS A 35 8.46 -13.11 41.26
N ARG A 36 7.38 -13.82 40.88
CA ARG A 36 6.29 -13.28 40.06
C ARG A 36 5.78 -12.01 40.74
N LEU A 37 6.10 -10.85 40.17
CA LEU A 37 5.24 -9.69 40.28
C LEU A 37 4.03 -10.01 39.39
N GLY A 38 2.97 -10.50 40.02
CA GLY A 38 1.66 -10.43 39.41
C GLY A 38 1.28 -8.96 39.39
N ASP A 39 1.24 -8.37 38.21
CA ASP A 39 0.41 -7.21 37.94
C ASP A 39 -1.04 -7.65 38.18
N ASP A 40 -1.47 -7.56 39.43
CA ASP A 40 -2.88 -7.50 39.79
C ASP A 40 -3.35 -6.10 39.35
N MET A 41 -3.55 -5.95 38.05
CA MET A 41 -4.22 -4.80 37.45
C MET A 41 -5.68 -4.85 37.88
N THR A 42 -5.95 -4.51 39.14
CA THR A 42 -7.30 -4.15 39.57
C THR A 42 -7.78 -3.04 38.65
N GLU A 43 -8.85 -3.29 37.88
CA GLU A 43 -9.43 -2.28 37.01
C GLU A 43 -9.62 -0.97 37.81
N PRO A 44 -9.25 0.19 37.26
CA PRO A 44 -9.40 1.46 37.97
C PRO A 44 -10.87 1.62 38.37
N HIS A 45 -11.11 2.04 39.62
CA HIS A 45 -12.46 2.30 40.12
C HIS A 45 -13.16 3.28 39.16
N ARG A 46 -14.23 2.82 38.51
CA ARG A 46 -15.01 3.61 37.55
C ARG A 46 -16.24 4.16 38.26
N ASP A 47 -16.41 5.47 38.23
CA ASP A 47 -17.58 6.09 38.85
C ASP A 47 -18.80 5.87 37.95
N HIS A 48 -19.87 5.25 38.49
CA HIS A 48 -21.09 5.00 37.74
C HIS A 48 -22.13 6.07 38.07
N VAL A 49 -22.46 6.92 37.09
CA VAL A 49 -23.31 8.09 37.25
C VAL A 49 -24.63 7.95 36.48
N LEU A 50 -25.76 8.21 37.16
CA LEU A 50 -27.06 8.46 36.53
C LEU A 50 -27.13 9.92 36.09
N VAL A 51 -27.35 10.19 34.81
CA VAL A 51 -27.63 11.54 34.32
C VAL A 51 -29.10 11.64 33.98
N THR A 52 -29.81 12.60 34.56
CA THR A 52 -31.24 12.81 34.28
C THR A 52 -31.55 14.27 34.02
N LEU A 53 -32.61 14.49 33.24
CA LEU A 53 -33.30 15.76 33.12
C LEU A 53 -34.56 15.71 33.96
N LEU A 54 -34.89 16.77 34.69
CA LEU A 54 -36.09 16.81 35.51
C LEU A 54 -37.22 17.59 34.82
N GLY A 55 -38.43 17.03 34.86
CA GLY A 55 -39.64 17.72 34.40
C GLY A 55 -40.19 18.66 35.48
N LEU A 56 -41.15 19.51 35.13
CA LEU A 56 -41.74 20.48 36.06
C LEU A 56 -42.94 19.94 36.87
N ALA A 57 -43.45 18.77 36.52
CA ALA A 57 -44.67 18.21 37.11
C ALA A 57 -44.49 16.71 37.42
N PRO A 58 -43.96 16.36 38.61
CA PRO A 58 -43.84 14.97 39.03
C PRO A 58 -45.22 14.30 39.08
N LYS A 59 -45.29 13.04 38.64
CA LYS A 59 -46.53 12.25 38.58
C LYS A 59 -46.22 10.81 38.91
N HIS A 60 -46.96 10.25 39.87
CA HIS A 60 -46.89 8.82 40.14
C HIS A 60 -47.33 8.03 38.91
N ALA A 61 -46.44 7.16 38.46
CA ALA A 61 -46.69 6.20 37.41
C ALA A 61 -46.03 4.87 37.78
N THR A 62 -46.56 3.80 37.20
CA THR A 62 -45.91 2.51 37.17
C THR A 62 -44.90 2.51 36.02
N TYR A 63 -43.63 2.25 36.31
CA TYR A 63 -42.59 2.07 35.32
C TYR A 63 -42.22 0.59 35.15
N THR A 64 -41.82 0.21 33.95
CA THR A 64 -41.39 -1.16 33.62
C THR A 64 -40.09 -1.17 32.82
N LEU A 65 -39.21 -2.13 33.11
CA LEU A 65 -37.99 -2.41 32.35
C LEU A 65 -37.82 -3.93 32.25
N GLY A 66 -38.00 -4.47 31.05
CA GLY A 66 -38.17 -5.92 30.88
C GLY A 66 -39.39 -6.41 31.67
N ASP A 67 -39.19 -7.42 32.52
CA ASP A 67 -40.24 -8.01 33.36
C ASP A 67 -40.34 -7.34 34.75
N ARG A 68 -39.47 -6.37 35.05
CA ARG A 68 -39.45 -5.66 36.34
C ARG A 68 -40.41 -4.48 36.33
N ARG A 69 -40.97 -4.19 37.50
CA ARG A 69 -41.94 -3.11 37.73
C ARG A 69 -41.57 -2.31 38.99
N ALA A 70 -41.74 -0.99 38.92
CA ALA A 70 -41.55 -0.07 40.04
C ALA A 70 -42.59 1.06 39.97
N ASP A 71 -43.14 1.47 41.11
CA ASP A 71 -44.05 2.61 41.20
C ASP A 71 -43.28 3.79 41.79
N ALA A 72 -43.15 4.89 41.04
CA ALA A 72 -42.36 6.04 41.47
C ALA A 72 -43.00 7.36 41.00
N PRO A 73 -42.72 8.48 41.70
CA PRO A 73 -43.17 9.80 41.27
C PRO A 73 -42.34 10.38 40.11
N LEU A 74 -41.17 9.80 39.84
CA LEU A 74 -40.17 10.26 38.88
C LEU A 74 -39.55 9.09 38.12
N ALA A 75 -39.39 9.23 36.80
CA ALA A 75 -38.74 8.23 35.97
C ALA A 75 -37.32 7.84 36.42
N PRO A 76 -36.40 8.77 36.76
CA PRO A 76 -35.03 8.37 37.13
C PRO A 76 -34.97 7.56 38.44
N VAL A 77 -35.90 7.79 39.38
CA VAL A 77 -36.06 6.99 40.60
C VAL A 77 -36.47 5.56 40.24
N ALA A 78 -37.52 5.44 39.42
CA ALA A 78 -37.98 4.13 38.95
C ALA A 78 -36.89 3.38 38.17
N LEU A 79 -36.14 4.09 37.31
CA LEU A 79 -35.04 3.51 36.53
C LEU A 79 -33.98 2.91 37.46
N TYR A 80 -33.53 3.65 38.49
CA TYR A 80 -32.58 3.15 39.47
C TYR A 80 -33.07 1.87 40.16
N GLU A 81 -34.33 1.85 40.58
CA GLU A 81 -34.93 0.66 41.22
C GLU A 81 -34.99 -0.53 40.27
N LEU A 82 -35.32 -0.29 39.01
CA LEU A 82 -35.49 -1.29 37.95
C LEU A 82 -34.19 -1.84 37.39
N LEU A 83 -33.05 -1.16 37.57
CA LEU A 83 -31.74 -1.66 37.16
C LEU A 83 -31.29 -2.84 38.04
N PRO A 84 -30.58 -3.85 37.48
CA PRO A 84 -29.88 -4.88 38.27
C PRO A 84 -28.95 -4.24 39.30
N ALA A 85 -28.72 -4.90 40.44
CA ALA A 85 -27.96 -4.31 41.55
C ALA A 85 -26.52 -3.95 41.13
N GLU A 86 -25.93 -4.79 40.30
CA GLU A 86 -24.62 -4.65 39.67
C GLU A 86 -24.54 -3.57 38.57
N GLU A 87 -25.68 -3.07 38.10
CA GLU A 87 -25.80 -2.00 37.11
C GLU A 87 -26.37 -0.71 37.73
N ARG A 88 -26.50 -0.65 39.07
CA ARG A 88 -26.99 0.55 39.73
C ARG A 88 -25.86 1.60 39.82
N PRO A 89 -26.14 2.85 39.41
CA PRO A 89 -25.21 3.94 39.57
C PRO A 89 -24.97 4.26 41.04
N THR A 90 -23.78 4.78 41.35
CA THR A 90 -23.35 5.16 42.72
C THR A 90 -23.63 6.62 43.03
N HIS A 91 -23.85 7.44 42.00
CA HIS A 91 -24.17 8.86 42.11
C HIS A 91 -25.14 9.29 40.99
N ALA A 92 -25.85 10.40 41.17
CA ALA A 92 -26.74 10.96 40.15
C ALA A 92 -26.50 12.46 39.93
N ILE A 93 -26.60 12.88 38.68
CA ILE A 93 -26.54 14.27 38.24
C ILE A 93 -27.89 14.64 37.62
N ALA A 94 -28.54 15.65 38.19
CA ALA A 94 -29.75 16.25 37.65
C ALA A 94 -29.41 17.54 36.89
N LEU A 95 -29.64 17.52 35.58
CA LEU A 95 -29.57 18.68 34.71
C LEU A 95 -30.89 19.46 34.85
N CYS A 96 -30.86 20.56 35.59
CA CYS A 96 -32.03 21.33 36.01
C CYS A 96 -32.11 22.67 35.29
N THR A 97 -33.25 22.97 34.65
CA THR A 97 -33.57 24.37 34.30
C THR A 97 -33.87 25.16 35.57
N PRO A 98 -33.85 26.51 35.53
CA PRO A 98 -34.16 27.33 36.70
C PRO A 98 -35.50 26.98 37.38
N GLU A 99 -36.47 26.50 36.62
CA GLU A 99 -37.83 26.17 37.08
C GLU A 99 -37.94 24.78 37.72
N ALA A 100 -36.94 23.91 37.60
CA ALA A 100 -37.02 22.50 38.05
C ALA A 100 -36.74 22.29 39.56
N GLY A 101 -36.69 23.36 40.36
CA GLY A 101 -36.26 23.33 41.76
C GLY A 101 -37.08 22.42 42.68
N GLU A 102 -38.42 22.46 42.57
CA GLU A 102 -39.30 21.60 43.40
C GLU A 102 -39.15 20.12 43.04
N THR A 103 -39.05 19.80 41.74
CA THR A 103 -38.83 18.43 41.27
C THR A 103 -37.47 17.91 41.71
N PHE A 104 -36.43 18.76 41.74
CA PHE A 104 -35.11 18.39 42.24
C PHE A 104 -35.15 17.99 43.71
N ALA A 105 -35.84 18.74 44.57
CA ALA A 105 -35.94 18.40 45.98
C ALA A 105 -36.63 17.04 46.20
N LEU A 106 -37.65 16.73 45.40
CA LEU A 106 -38.28 15.41 45.40
C LEU A 106 -37.30 14.32 44.91
N PHE A 107 -36.58 14.58 43.83
CA PHE A 107 -35.59 13.64 43.28
C PHE A 107 -34.48 13.29 44.30
N GLU A 108 -33.95 14.30 44.98
CA GLU A 108 -32.93 14.15 46.03
C GLU A 108 -33.45 13.36 47.23
N THR A 109 -34.74 13.51 47.57
CA THR A 109 -35.36 12.80 48.71
C THR A 109 -35.63 11.33 48.39
N GLU A 110 -36.10 11.04 47.17
CA GLU A 110 -36.56 9.70 46.78
C GLU A 110 -35.40 8.77 46.33
N LEU A 111 -34.27 9.33 45.89
CA LEU A 111 -33.16 8.53 45.39
C LEU A 111 -32.19 8.15 46.52
N PRO A 112 -31.86 6.86 46.73
CA PRO A 112 -31.04 6.41 47.86
C PRO A 112 -29.52 6.55 47.63
N ILE A 113 -29.11 7.37 46.67
CA ILE A 113 -27.71 7.66 46.32
C ILE A 113 -27.50 9.18 46.30
N PRO A 114 -26.27 9.68 46.47
CA PRO A 114 -26.05 11.12 46.47
C PRO A 114 -26.42 11.72 45.11
N VAL A 115 -26.95 12.95 45.13
CA VAL A 115 -27.43 13.66 43.93
C VAL A 115 -26.75 15.02 43.83
N GLU A 116 -26.27 15.37 42.65
CA GLU A 116 -25.76 16.70 42.30
C GLU A 116 -26.73 17.43 41.38
N ARG A 117 -26.93 18.73 41.63
CA ARG A 117 -27.70 19.63 40.76
C ARG A 117 -26.76 20.42 39.86
N ILE A 118 -26.98 20.34 38.55
CA ILE A 118 -26.30 21.18 37.56
C ILE A 118 -27.34 22.05 36.88
N GLU A 119 -27.16 23.37 37.01
CA GLU A 119 -28.03 24.31 36.34
C GLU A 119 -27.70 24.37 34.85
N VAL A 120 -28.72 24.23 34.01
CA VAL A 120 -28.61 24.31 32.56
C VAL A 120 -29.62 25.31 32.01
N PRO A 121 -29.29 26.04 30.92
CA PRO A 121 -30.24 26.96 30.30
C PRO A 121 -31.38 26.19 29.62
N THR A 122 -32.49 26.88 29.37
CA THR A 122 -33.69 26.32 28.72
C THR A 122 -33.43 25.91 27.25
N GLY A 123 -32.36 26.38 26.62
CA GLY A 123 -31.98 25.95 25.27
C GLY A 123 -32.84 26.58 24.19
N THR A 124 -33.08 27.90 24.26
CA THR A 124 -33.98 28.62 23.33
C THR A 124 -33.26 29.30 22.16
N ASP A 125 -31.94 29.48 22.25
CA ASP A 125 -31.08 29.97 21.18
C ASP A 125 -29.76 29.17 21.07
N ASP A 126 -28.94 29.46 20.05
CA ASP A 126 -27.67 28.75 19.82
C ASP A 126 -26.67 28.91 20.97
N ARG A 127 -26.70 30.04 21.70
CA ARG A 127 -25.81 30.27 22.85
C ARG A 127 -26.21 29.41 24.04
N ASP A 128 -27.51 29.22 24.23
CA ASP A 128 -28.02 28.32 25.26
C ASP A 128 -27.61 26.86 24.98
N ILE A 129 -27.53 26.44 23.71
CA ILE A 129 -27.08 25.09 23.33
C ILE A 129 -25.62 24.87 23.73
N ASP A 130 -24.74 25.80 23.39
CA ASP A 130 -23.31 25.73 23.74
C ASP A 130 -23.10 25.75 25.26
N ALA A 131 -23.81 26.65 25.96
CA ALA A 131 -23.78 26.72 27.42
C ALA A 131 -24.31 25.44 28.09
N PHE A 132 -25.37 24.82 27.54
CA PHE A 132 -25.88 23.53 28.01
C PHE A 132 -24.82 22.44 27.88
N LEU A 133 -24.20 22.31 26.71
CA LEU A 133 -23.18 21.28 26.46
C LEU A 133 -21.94 21.51 27.33
N HIS A 134 -21.52 22.77 27.53
CA HIS A 134 -20.44 23.10 28.45
C HIS A 134 -20.76 22.75 29.91
N ALA A 135 -21.97 23.05 30.39
CA ALA A 135 -22.39 22.69 31.74
C ALA A 135 -22.44 21.16 31.93
N PHE A 136 -23.06 20.43 31.00
CA PHE A 136 -23.17 18.98 31.06
C PHE A 136 -21.80 18.29 30.98
N THR A 137 -20.95 18.67 30.02
CA THR A 137 -19.64 18.02 29.86
C THR A 137 -18.65 18.43 30.95
N GLY A 138 -18.75 19.66 31.47
CA GLY A 138 -17.96 20.16 32.60
C GLY A 138 -18.23 19.44 33.92
N ALA A 139 -19.38 18.76 34.05
CA ALA A 139 -19.72 17.90 35.18
C ALA A 139 -18.79 16.68 35.33
N PHE A 140 -18.09 16.31 34.26
CA PHE A 140 -17.24 15.13 34.23
C PHE A 140 -15.79 15.55 33.98
N PRO A 141 -15.09 16.04 35.02
CA PRO A 141 -13.72 16.52 34.87
C PRO A 141 -12.78 15.42 34.36
N PRO A 142 -11.71 15.79 33.63
CA PRO A 142 -10.72 14.82 33.15
C PRO A 142 -9.96 14.16 34.31
N GLY A 143 -9.54 12.91 34.09
CA GLY A 143 -8.69 12.13 35.01
C GLY A 143 -9.41 11.01 35.76
N THR A 144 -10.74 10.89 35.63
CA THR A 144 -11.54 9.85 36.30
C THR A 144 -12.37 9.08 35.28
N PRO A 145 -12.17 7.76 35.10
CA PRO A 145 -13.03 6.99 34.20
C PRO A 145 -14.47 6.93 34.72
N VAL A 146 -15.43 7.22 33.84
CA VAL A 146 -16.86 7.30 34.21
C VAL A 146 -17.70 6.34 33.36
N ASP A 147 -18.66 5.71 34.00
CA ASP A 147 -19.72 4.93 33.38
C ASP A 147 -21.04 5.72 33.51
N LEU A 148 -21.70 6.00 32.40
CA LEU A 148 -22.90 6.82 32.34
C LEU A 148 -24.15 5.97 32.09
N THR A 149 -25.17 6.12 32.92
CA THR A 149 -26.55 5.73 32.61
C THR A 149 -27.35 7.01 32.37
N LEU A 150 -27.92 7.15 31.18
CA LEU A 150 -28.69 8.34 30.81
C LEU A 150 -30.19 8.06 30.97
N ASP A 151 -30.91 8.91 31.69
CA ASP A 151 -32.38 8.99 31.64
C ASP A 151 -32.80 10.16 30.74
N LEU A 152 -33.47 9.83 29.65
CA LEU A 152 -33.91 10.75 28.61
C LEU A 152 -35.43 10.98 28.66
N THR A 153 -36.11 10.53 29.73
CA THR A 153 -37.57 10.50 29.83
C THR A 153 -38.21 11.87 29.98
N HIS A 154 -37.57 12.77 30.71
CA HIS A 154 -38.13 14.06 31.11
C HIS A 154 -37.31 15.24 30.58
N GLY A 155 -37.83 16.45 30.77
CA GLY A 155 -37.26 17.69 30.23
C GLY A 155 -37.87 18.13 28.90
N LEU A 156 -37.30 19.19 28.31
CA LEU A 156 -37.69 19.66 26.99
C LEU A 156 -37.26 18.66 25.92
N ARG A 157 -38.05 18.51 24.85
CA ARG A 157 -37.84 17.44 23.85
C ARG A 157 -36.44 17.44 23.23
N HIS A 158 -35.86 18.61 23.01
CA HIS A 158 -34.52 18.75 22.44
C HIS A 158 -33.39 18.45 23.43
N PHE A 159 -33.64 18.47 24.74
CA PHE A 159 -32.61 18.15 25.74
C PHE A 159 -32.14 16.70 25.65
N ALA A 160 -33.04 15.78 25.31
CA ALA A 160 -32.65 14.40 25.06
C ALA A 160 -31.55 14.33 23.98
N LEU A 161 -31.66 15.13 22.90
CA LEU A 161 -30.65 15.22 21.85
C LEU A 161 -29.35 15.85 22.33
N LEU A 162 -29.41 16.90 23.16
CA LEU A 162 -28.23 17.55 23.72
C LEU A 162 -27.45 16.62 24.65
N VAL A 163 -28.14 15.92 25.56
CA VAL A 163 -27.51 14.93 26.46
C VAL A 163 -26.91 13.79 25.65
N TYR A 164 -27.62 13.30 24.62
CA TYR A 164 -27.08 12.29 23.70
C TYR A 164 -25.78 12.74 23.04
N THR A 165 -25.78 13.97 22.52
CA THR A 165 -24.65 14.57 21.79
C THR A 165 -23.47 14.82 22.73
N GLY A 166 -23.72 15.35 23.92
CA GLY A 166 -22.68 15.53 24.94
C GLY A 166 -22.08 14.21 25.43
N ALA A 167 -22.89 13.15 25.56
CA ALA A 167 -22.39 11.83 25.95
C ALA A 167 -21.50 11.22 24.86
N LEU A 168 -21.90 11.37 23.58
CA LEU A 168 -21.06 11.01 22.43
C LEU A 168 -19.76 11.82 22.40
N TYR A 169 -19.83 13.12 22.67
CA TYR A 169 -18.66 14.01 22.74
C TYR A 169 -17.67 13.58 23.83
N LEU A 170 -18.15 13.34 25.06
CA LEU A 170 -17.33 12.86 26.18
C LEU A 170 -16.66 11.53 25.83
N ARG A 171 -17.42 10.57 25.29
CA ARG A 171 -16.89 9.27 24.88
C ARG A 171 -15.87 9.36 23.74
N ALA A 172 -16.05 10.29 22.80
CA ALA A 172 -15.16 10.45 21.65
C ALA A 172 -13.80 11.05 22.06
N LEU A 173 -13.80 12.00 23.00
CA LEU A 173 -12.58 12.70 23.43
C LEU A 173 -11.86 12.03 24.59
N ARG A 174 -12.57 11.31 25.45
CA ARG A 174 -12.00 10.67 26.64
C ARG A 174 -11.77 9.18 26.38
N LYS A 175 -10.50 8.79 26.28
CA LYS A 175 -10.02 7.43 25.95
C LYS A 175 -8.97 6.96 26.96
N GLY A 176 -8.67 5.66 26.97
CA GLY A 176 -7.65 5.08 27.86
C GLY A 176 -8.08 5.12 29.33
N ASP A 177 -7.16 5.55 30.21
CA ASP A 177 -7.38 5.61 31.66
C ASP A 177 -8.49 6.59 32.08
N ASP A 178 -8.85 7.52 31.18
CA ASP A 178 -9.89 8.52 31.38
C ASP A 178 -11.22 8.17 30.67
N ALA A 179 -11.37 6.95 30.16
CA ALA A 179 -12.44 6.61 29.23
C ALA A 179 -13.85 6.77 29.83
N VAL A 180 -14.75 7.36 29.05
CA VAL A 180 -16.19 7.42 29.33
C VAL A 180 -16.93 6.29 28.62
N ARG A 181 -17.68 5.47 29.36
CA ARG A 181 -18.55 4.41 28.81
C ARG A 181 -20.00 4.77 29.03
N ILE A 182 -20.86 4.45 28.07
CA ILE A 182 -22.31 4.63 28.24
C ILE A 182 -22.92 3.26 28.49
N ARG A 183 -23.34 3.01 29.74
CA ARG A 183 -23.91 1.74 30.21
C ARG A 183 -25.33 1.55 29.71
N GLY A 184 -26.11 2.63 29.64
CA GLY A 184 -27.48 2.61 29.13
C GLY A 184 -27.98 4.01 28.78
N ALA A 185 -28.96 4.09 27.88
CA ALA A 185 -29.65 5.35 27.58
C ALA A 185 -31.15 5.07 27.55
N HIS A 186 -31.85 5.36 28.63
CA HIS A 186 -33.21 4.90 28.86
C HIS A 186 -34.24 6.00 28.58
N TYR A 187 -35.31 5.63 27.90
CA TYR A 187 -36.45 6.51 27.63
C TYR A 187 -37.75 5.83 28.07
N GLY A 188 -38.45 6.44 29.02
CA GLY A 188 -39.77 5.99 29.48
C GLY A 188 -40.87 6.42 28.53
N LEU A 189 -41.38 5.49 27.74
CA LEU A 189 -42.55 5.72 26.88
C LEU A 189 -43.83 5.55 27.70
N LEU A 190 -44.54 6.67 27.93
CA LEU A 190 -45.84 6.66 28.60
C LEU A 190 -46.89 6.01 27.70
N ALA A 191 -47.57 4.98 28.20
CA ALA A 191 -48.67 4.32 27.51
C ALA A 191 -49.92 5.21 27.45
N ASP A 192 -50.85 4.86 26.56
CA ASP A 192 -52.11 5.60 26.36
C ASP A 192 -52.98 5.69 27.63
N ASP A 193 -52.83 4.73 28.55
CA ASP A 193 -53.49 4.73 29.86
C ASP A 193 -52.97 5.82 30.82
N ARG A 194 -51.87 6.49 30.45
CA ARG A 194 -51.15 7.52 31.21
C ARG A 194 -50.76 7.13 32.63
N ARG A 195 -50.72 5.84 32.92
CA ARG A 195 -50.37 5.29 34.24
C ARG A 195 -49.20 4.33 34.17
N THR A 196 -48.99 3.70 33.01
CA THR A 196 -47.89 2.76 32.80
C THR A 196 -46.87 3.38 31.84
N SER A 197 -45.59 3.38 32.22
CA SER A 197 -44.48 3.84 31.38
C SER A 197 -43.48 2.70 31.17
N ARG A 198 -43.10 2.43 29.93
CA ARG A 198 -42.13 1.37 29.61
C ARG A 198 -40.80 2.01 29.23
N PHE A 199 -39.73 1.62 29.90
CA PHE A 199 -38.39 2.00 29.52
C PHE A 199 -37.92 1.24 28.29
N PHE A 200 -37.38 1.99 27.34
CA PHE A 200 -36.62 1.49 26.21
C PHE A 200 -35.16 1.90 26.36
N ASP A 201 -34.24 0.94 26.22
CA ASP A 201 -32.82 1.26 26.09
C ASP A 201 -32.51 1.65 24.64
N LEU A 202 -32.19 2.93 24.49
CA LEU A 202 -31.79 3.60 23.26
C LEU A 202 -30.27 3.54 23.03
N ARG A 203 -29.47 2.99 23.95
CA ARG A 203 -28.01 2.85 23.76
C ARG A 203 -27.62 2.28 22.40
N PRO A 204 -28.32 1.30 21.79
CA PRO A 204 -27.96 0.81 20.46
C PRO A 204 -27.96 1.90 19.36
N LEU A 205 -28.73 2.98 19.52
CA LEU A 205 -28.70 4.12 18.61
C LEU A 205 -27.42 4.97 18.79
N LEU A 206 -26.75 4.95 19.96
CA LEU A 206 -25.43 5.59 20.18
C LEU A 206 -24.31 4.88 19.42
N GLU A 207 -24.48 3.59 19.13
CA GLU A 207 -23.46 2.80 18.44
C GLU A 207 -23.45 3.07 16.93
N LEU A 208 -24.60 3.39 16.33
CA LEU A 208 -24.72 3.56 14.88
C LEU A 208 -23.74 4.62 14.31
N PRO A 209 -23.63 5.85 14.86
CA PRO A 209 -22.67 6.84 14.36
C PRO A 209 -21.22 6.34 14.37
N ARG A 210 -20.84 5.49 15.34
CA ARG A 210 -19.49 4.92 15.42
C ARG A 210 -19.22 3.97 14.27
N TRP A 211 -20.17 3.09 13.97
CA TRP A 211 -20.08 2.15 12.86
C TRP A 211 -20.11 2.86 11.50
N VAL A 212 -20.97 3.87 11.35
CA VAL A 212 -21.01 4.70 10.13
C VAL A 212 -19.67 5.39 9.91
N HIS A 213 -19.14 6.09 10.91
CA HIS A 213 -17.84 6.75 10.82
C HIS A 213 -16.69 5.76 10.52
N ALA A 214 -16.75 4.56 11.10
CA ALA A 214 -15.75 3.53 10.87
C ALA A 214 -15.79 2.99 9.43
N LEU A 215 -16.97 2.86 8.84
CA LEU A 215 -17.14 2.49 7.43
C LEU A 215 -16.73 3.62 6.49
N GLU A 216 -17.12 4.86 6.78
CA GLU A 216 -16.69 6.04 6.00
C GLU A 216 -15.16 6.14 5.99
N THR A 217 -14.50 5.86 7.12
CA THR A 217 -13.03 5.86 7.19
C THR A 217 -12.44 4.78 6.29
N LEU A 218 -13.00 3.57 6.31
CA LEU A 218 -12.58 2.51 5.39
C LEU A 218 -12.80 2.93 3.94
N ASP A 219 -13.94 3.55 3.63
CA ASP A 219 -14.27 3.95 2.28
C ASP A 219 -13.31 5.02 1.73
N GLN A 220 -13.06 6.08 2.52
CA GLN A 220 -12.29 7.26 2.11
C GLN A 220 -10.76 7.11 2.23
N THR A 221 -10.29 6.13 2.99
CA THR A 221 -8.85 6.00 3.30
C THR A 221 -8.29 4.59 3.11
N GLY A 222 -9.18 3.60 2.90
CA GLY A 222 -8.88 2.17 2.94
C GLY A 222 -8.49 1.63 4.33
N SER A 223 -8.57 2.45 5.38
CA SER A 223 -8.23 2.03 6.75
C SER A 223 -9.42 1.41 7.47
N ALA A 224 -9.37 0.10 7.67
CA ALA A 224 -10.34 -0.63 8.49
C ALA A 224 -10.04 -0.57 10.01
N LYS A 225 -9.03 0.18 10.45
CA LYS A 225 -8.62 0.26 11.87
C LYS A 225 -9.75 0.69 12.83
N PRO A 226 -10.65 1.62 12.47
CA PRO A 226 -11.77 1.96 13.34
C PRO A 226 -12.72 0.77 13.53
N LEU A 227 -13.04 0.04 12.45
CA LEU A 227 -13.89 -1.17 12.51
C LEU A 227 -13.23 -2.26 13.36
N SER A 228 -11.94 -2.51 13.15
CA SER A 228 -11.20 -3.50 13.93
C SER A 228 -11.19 -3.13 15.41
N THR A 229 -11.09 -1.83 15.74
CA THR A 229 -11.15 -1.33 17.12
C THR A 229 -12.52 -1.52 17.75
N LEU A 230 -13.61 -1.22 17.04
CA LEU A 230 -14.98 -1.47 17.53
C LEU A 230 -15.19 -2.96 17.86
N LEU A 231 -14.66 -3.86 17.03
CA LEU A 231 -14.76 -5.30 17.24
C LEU A 231 -13.90 -5.82 18.40
N ARG A 232 -12.79 -5.14 18.75
CA ARG A 232 -11.95 -5.54 19.89
C ARG A 232 -12.61 -5.26 21.24
N GLU A 233 -13.58 -4.35 21.29
CA GLU A 233 -14.36 -4.07 22.50
C GLU A 233 -15.18 -5.29 22.95
N ASP A 234 -15.44 -6.25 22.05
CA ASP A 234 -16.12 -7.50 22.36
C ASP A 234 -15.10 -8.64 22.60
N PRO A 235 -15.10 -9.29 23.78
CA PRO A 235 -14.20 -10.40 24.09
C PRO A 235 -14.50 -11.70 23.30
N HIS A 236 -15.61 -11.78 22.56
CA HIS A 236 -15.96 -12.96 21.77
C HIS A 236 -14.90 -13.27 20.72
N GLN A 237 -14.45 -14.54 20.70
CA GLN A 237 -13.40 -15.01 19.80
C GLN A 237 -13.68 -14.71 18.31
N SER A 238 -14.95 -14.77 17.88
CA SER A 238 -15.33 -14.43 16.51
C SER A 238 -15.06 -12.95 16.20
N ALA A 239 -15.39 -12.03 17.11
CA ALA A 239 -15.14 -10.60 16.91
C ALA A 239 -13.63 -10.31 16.83
N GLN A 240 -12.84 -10.96 17.69
CA GLN A 240 -11.38 -10.85 17.68
C GLN A 240 -10.75 -11.32 16.37
N ARG A 241 -11.23 -12.44 15.80
CA ARG A 241 -10.74 -12.93 14.48
C ARG A 241 -11.11 -11.98 13.34
N ILE A 242 -12.33 -11.44 13.34
CA ILE A 242 -12.75 -10.46 12.32
C ILE A 242 -11.90 -9.19 12.42
N SER A 243 -11.64 -8.73 13.65
CA SER A 243 -10.78 -7.57 13.91
C SER A 243 -9.37 -7.77 13.35
N GLN A 244 -8.77 -8.93 13.57
CA GLN A 244 -7.44 -9.26 13.04
C GLN A 244 -7.40 -9.26 11.51
N GLU A 245 -8.46 -9.73 10.86
CA GLU A 245 -8.52 -9.73 9.39
C GLU A 245 -8.72 -8.31 8.83
N LEU A 246 -9.50 -7.47 9.51
CA LEU A 246 -9.62 -6.04 9.16
C LEU A 246 -8.29 -5.29 9.35
N ASP A 247 -7.51 -5.62 10.38
CA ASP A 247 -6.17 -5.05 10.57
C ASP A 247 -5.22 -5.48 9.43
N GLN A 248 -5.28 -6.74 8.98
CA GLN A 248 -4.51 -7.22 7.83
C GLN A 248 -4.93 -6.53 6.53
N LEU A 249 -6.23 -6.40 6.28
CA LEU A 249 -6.78 -5.67 5.14
C LEU A 249 -6.28 -4.22 5.13
N SER A 250 -6.36 -3.51 6.27
CA SER A 250 -5.88 -2.13 6.38
C SER A 250 -4.38 -2.01 6.14
N ALA A 251 -3.58 -2.93 6.69
CA ALA A 251 -2.13 -2.94 6.48
C ALA A 251 -1.76 -3.19 5.01
N ALA A 252 -2.45 -4.12 4.35
CA ALA A 252 -2.23 -4.43 2.95
C ALA A 252 -2.65 -3.27 2.03
N TYR A 253 -3.77 -2.61 2.33
CA TYR A 253 -4.23 -1.45 1.58
C TYR A 253 -3.23 -0.28 1.66
N LEU A 254 -2.90 0.15 2.87
CA LEU A 254 -2.03 1.31 3.10
C LEU A 254 -0.59 1.07 2.63
N SER A 255 -0.19 -0.19 2.49
CA SER A 255 1.11 -0.59 1.95
C SER A 255 1.07 -0.91 0.45
N ALA A 256 -0.09 -0.77 -0.20
CA ALA A 256 -0.35 -1.13 -1.60
C ALA A 256 0.14 -2.54 -1.96
N LEU A 257 -0.24 -3.54 -1.17
CA LEU A 257 0.07 -4.96 -1.36
C LEU A 257 -1.13 -5.69 -2.00
N PRO A 258 -1.22 -5.78 -3.34
CA PRO A 258 -2.49 -6.10 -4.01
C PRO A 258 -2.93 -7.55 -3.82
N LEU A 259 -1.96 -8.46 -3.71
CA LEU A 259 -2.23 -9.89 -3.52
C LEU A 259 -2.68 -10.15 -2.08
N GLU A 260 -1.97 -9.59 -1.09
CA GLU A 260 -2.33 -9.69 0.32
C GLU A 260 -3.69 -9.05 0.61
N LEU A 261 -3.95 -7.87 0.03
CA LEU A 261 -5.23 -7.18 0.14
C LEU A 261 -6.35 -8.04 -0.43
N GLY A 262 -6.14 -8.59 -1.63
CA GLY A 262 -7.16 -9.42 -2.26
C GLY A 262 -7.45 -10.70 -1.48
N ARG A 263 -6.43 -11.31 -0.88
CA ARG A 263 -6.61 -12.45 0.03
C ARG A 263 -7.44 -12.05 1.24
N SER A 264 -7.07 -10.98 1.93
CA SER A 264 -7.80 -10.53 3.12
C SER A 264 -9.24 -10.14 2.81
N GLY A 265 -9.48 -9.54 1.65
CA GLY A 265 -10.83 -9.26 1.15
C GLY A 265 -11.64 -10.54 0.93
N HIS A 266 -11.04 -11.59 0.36
CA HIS A 266 -11.69 -12.88 0.18
C HIS A 266 -12.09 -13.50 1.53
N GLU A 267 -11.15 -13.55 2.48
CA GLU A 267 -11.39 -14.12 3.81
C GLU A 267 -12.53 -13.37 4.53
N LEU A 268 -12.54 -12.03 4.49
CA LEU A 268 -13.60 -11.22 5.09
C LEU A 268 -14.98 -11.52 4.51
N LEU A 269 -15.12 -11.51 3.19
CA LEU A 269 -16.44 -11.65 2.55
C LEU A 269 -16.94 -13.10 2.54
N CYS A 270 -16.06 -14.08 2.34
CA CYS A 270 -16.45 -15.48 2.27
C CYS A 270 -16.62 -16.12 3.65
N GLN A 271 -15.75 -15.81 4.62
CA GLN A 271 -15.79 -16.47 5.94
C GLN A 271 -16.49 -15.61 7.00
N TYR A 272 -16.27 -14.30 6.99
CA TYR A 272 -16.61 -13.45 8.13
C TYR A 272 -17.83 -12.56 7.96
N ARG A 273 -18.35 -12.41 6.73
CA ARG A 273 -19.60 -11.67 6.42
C ARG A 273 -20.78 -12.05 7.32
N LYS A 274 -21.14 -13.35 7.34
CA LYS A 274 -22.27 -13.84 8.15
C LYS A 274 -22.01 -13.71 9.67
N PRO A 275 -20.82 -14.12 10.18
CA PRO A 275 -20.44 -13.85 11.57
C PRO A 275 -20.55 -12.38 11.99
N LEU A 276 -20.07 -11.46 11.15
CA LEU A 276 -20.14 -10.01 11.42
C LEU A 276 -21.59 -9.55 11.54
N GLY A 277 -22.45 -9.88 10.56
CA GLY A 277 -23.87 -9.51 10.62
C GLY A 277 -24.59 -10.11 11.84
N LYS A 278 -24.26 -11.34 12.24
CA LYS A 278 -24.80 -11.95 13.46
C LYS A 278 -24.35 -11.19 14.71
N HIS A 279 -23.08 -10.80 14.77
CA HIS A 279 -22.51 -10.07 15.90
C HIS A 279 -23.13 -8.67 16.04
N LEU A 280 -23.24 -7.91 14.95
CA LEU A 280 -23.90 -6.59 14.94
C LEU A 280 -25.37 -6.66 15.40
N ARG A 281 -26.10 -7.71 14.99
CA ARG A 281 -27.45 -7.98 15.51
C ARG A 281 -27.46 -8.29 17.01
N GLY A 282 -26.47 -9.02 17.52
CA GLY A 282 -26.30 -9.28 18.95
C GLY A 282 -26.08 -8.00 19.76
N LEU A 283 -25.33 -7.05 19.20
CA LEU A 283 -25.15 -5.71 19.74
C LEU A 283 -26.37 -4.78 19.53
N ARG A 284 -27.43 -5.27 18.85
CA ARG A 284 -28.64 -4.54 18.49
C ARG A 284 -28.37 -3.29 17.64
N VAL A 285 -27.26 -3.26 16.90
CA VAL A 285 -26.89 -2.12 16.04
C VAL A 285 -27.96 -1.96 14.94
N PRO A 286 -28.61 -0.80 14.84
CA PRO A 286 -29.60 -0.54 13.79
C PRO A 286 -28.96 -0.65 12.40
N LEU A 287 -29.78 -0.92 11.38
CA LEU A 287 -29.34 -0.93 9.98
C LEU A 287 -28.17 -1.88 9.68
N THR A 288 -28.03 -2.96 10.44
CA THR A 288 -26.93 -3.94 10.32
C THR A 288 -26.71 -4.41 8.88
N GLU A 289 -27.76 -4.75 8.13
CA GLU A 289 -27.62 -5.23 6.74
C GLU A 289 -27.07 -4.14 5.82
N GLY A 290 -27.42 -2.87 6.05
CA GLY A 290 -26.85 -1.75 5.31
C GLY A 290 -25.36 -1.57 5.60
N LEU A 291 -24.97 -1.63 6.87
CA LEU A 291 -23.56 -1.52 7.30
C LEU A 291 -22.69 -2.62 6.69
N VAL A 292 -23.19 -3.86 6.72
CA VAL A 292 -22.49 -5.03 6.12
C VAL A 292 -22.44 -4.92 4.60
N GLY A 293 -23.53 -4.45 3.96
CA GLY A 293 -23.57 -4.20 2.52
C GLY A 293 -22.57 -3.13 2.06
N THR A 294 -22.40 -2.05 2.83
CA THR A 294 -21.39 -1.02 2.53
C THR A 294 -19.97 -1.59 2.62
N LEU A 295 -19.68 -2.39 3.65
CA LEU A 295 -18.39 -3.07 3.77
C LEU A 295 -18.10 -3.97 2.56
N GLU A 296 -19.11 -4.71 2.09
CA GLU A 296 -19.01 -5.55 0.88
C GLU A 296 -18.70 -4.73 -0.37
N GLN A 297 -19.42 -3.64 -0.59
CA GLN A 297 -19.22 -2.76 -1.75
C GLN A 297 -17.79 -2.23 -1.84
N VAL A 298 -17.17 -1.95 -0.69
CA VAL A 298 -15.79 -1.47 -0.62
C VAL A 298 -14.77 -2.57 -0.95
N ILE A 299 -14.99 -3.78 -0.46
CA ILE A 299 -14.00 -4.88 -0.52
C ILE A 299 -14.14 -5.73 -1.77
N GLU A 300 -15.36 -5.93 -2.29
CA GLU A 300 -15.66 -6.84 -3.40
C GLU A 300 -14.78 -6.59 -4.65
N PRO A 301 -14.59 -5.34 -5.12
CA PRO A 301 -13.77 -5.09 -6.32
C PRO A 301 -12.29 -5.44 -6.14
N LEU A 302 -11.82 -5.56 -4.90
CA LEU A 302 -10.41 -5.73 -4.56
C LEU A 302 -10.07 -7.17 -4.17
N ARG A 303 -11.06 -8.04 -3.93
CA ARG A 303 -10.83 -9.40 -3.41
C ARG A 303 -10.32 -10.37 -4.46
N LEU A 304 -9.60 -11.39 -4.01
CA LEU A 304 -9.30 -12.57 -4.84
C LEU A 304 -10.52 -13.48 -4.97
N GLU A 305 -10.61 -14.18 -6.09
CA GLU A 305 -11.67 -15.16 -6.34
C GLU A 305 -11.52 -16.39 -5.44
N THR A 306 -10.29 -16.81 -5.15
CA THR A 306 -9.99 -18.02 -4.38
C THR A 306 -9.21 -17.70 -3.09
N GLY A 307 -9.49 -18.49 -2.05
CA GLY A 307 -8.96 -18.28 -0.70
C GLY A 307 -7.59 -18.91 -0.45
N SER A 308 -7.13 -18.80 0.81
CA SER A 308 -5.77 -19.15 1.19
C SER A 308 -5.53 -20.67 1.34
N LYS A 309 -4.47 -21.16 0.67
CA LYS A 309 -3.77 -22.43 0.94
C LYS A 309 -2.28 -22.18 1.13
N ASP A 310 -1.52 -23.16 1.60
CA ASP A 310 -0.06 -23.04 1.64
C ASP A 310 0.50 -22.74 0.25
N GLY A 311 1.36 -21.71 0.18
CA GLY A 311 1.91 -21.23 -1.09
C GLY A 311 0.90 -20.54 -2.02
N TRP A 312 -0.25 -20.07 -1.51
CA TRP A 312 -1.33 -19.45 -2.30
C TRP A 312 -0.84 -18.38 -3.28
N LYS A 313 0.19 -17.61 -2.92
CA LYS A 313 0.69 -16.50 -3.74
C LYS A 313 1.18 -16.97 -5.12
N ARG A 314 1.78 -18.17 -5.20
CA ARG A 314 2.21 -18.79 -6.48
C ARG A 314 1.06 -19.35 -7.31
N GLN A 315 -0.11 -19.50 -6.70
CA GLN A 315 -1.30 -20.06 -7.36
C GLN A 315 -2.17 -18.97 -7.98
N VAL A 316 -1.87 -17.69 -7.73
CA VAL A 316 -2.57 -16.57 -8.37
C VAL A 316 -2.09 -16.43 -9.81
N PRO A 317 -2.93 -16.73 -10.81
CA PRO A 317 -2.53 -16.66 -12.20
C PRO A 317 -2.47 -15.20 -12.66
N LEU A 318 -1.49 -14.88 -13.50
CA LEU A 318 -1.44 -13.60 -14.18
C LEU A 318 -2.45 -13.61 -15.33
N THR A 319 -3.59 -12.95 -15.11
CA THR A 319 -4.72 -12.88 -16.05
C THR A 319 -5.16 -11.43 -16.22
N GLU A 320 -5.93 -11.16 -17.26
CA GLU A 320 -6.55 -9.83 -17.45
C GLU A 320 -7.41 -9.43 -16.24
N ASN A 321 -8.20 -10.36 -15.68
CA ASN A 321 -9.01 -10.08 -14.48
C ASN A 321 -8.14 -9.68 -13.28
N GLU A 322 -6.99 -10.34 -13.10
CA GLU A 322 -6.04 -9.98 -12.03
C GLU A 322 -5.41 -8.60 -12.28
N LEU A 323 -5.10 -8.26 -13.53
CA LEU A 323 -4.62 -6.92 -13.88
C LEU A 323 -5.69 -5.85 -13.60
N ILE A 324 -6.94 -6.09 -14.00
CA ILE A 324 -8.09 -5.20 -13.74
C ILE A 324 -8.30 -5.00 -12.24
N ARG A 325 -8.25 -6.08 -11.44
CA ARG A 325 -8.40 -6.01 -9.98
C ARG A 325 -7.32 -5.16 -9.33
N GLN A 326 -6.06 -5.33 -9.74
CA GLN A 326 -4.96 -4.48 -9.26
C GLN A 326 -5.08 -3.03 -9.77
N GLY A 327 -5.63 -2.83 -10.98
CA GLY A 327 -5.98 -1.52 -11.52
C GLY A 327 -7.02 -0.78 -10.66
N ALA A 328 -8.06 -1.49 -10.20
CA ALA A 328 -9.06 -0.92 -9.30
C ALA A 328 -8.46 -0.44 -7.96
N LEU A 329 -7.44 -1.15 -7.44
CA LEU A 329 -6.69 -0.68 -6.28
C LEU A 329 -5.91 0.61 -6.58
N ILE A 330 -5.25 0.71 -7.74
CA ILE A 330 -4.53 1.93 -8.14
C ILE A 330 -5.47 3.11 -8.22
N ASP A 331 -6.61 2.96 -8.89
CA ASP A 331 -7.59 4.03 -9.03
C ASP A 331 -8.09 4.50 -7.66
N ARG A 332 -8.40 3.56 -6.76
CA ARG A 332 -8.82 3.89 -5.40
C ARG A 332 -7.73 4.60 -4.58
N LEU A 333 -6.49 4.13 -4.66
CA LEU A 333 -5.37 4.79 -3.98
C LEU A 333 -5.15 6.21 -4.50
N LEU A 334 -5.35 6.46 -5.80
CA LEU A 334 -5.25 7.79 -6.39
C LEU A 334 -6.40 8.70 -5.93
N ASP A 335 -7.62 8.18 -5.87
CA ASP A 335 -8.79 8.92 -5.41
C ASP A 335 -8.70 9.28 -3.91
N ASP A 336 -8.13 8.38 -3.10
CA ASP A 336 -7.85 8.58 -1.67
C ASP A 336 -6.63 9.50 -1.40
N GLY A 337 -5.89 9.92 -2.44
CA GLY A 337 -4.72 10.78 -2.32
C GLY A 337 -3.42 10.07 -1.90
N HIS A 338 -3.36 8.75 -2.00
CA HIS A 338 -2.19 7.92 -1.67
C HIS A 338 -1.18 7.81 -2.83
N ASP A 339 -0.83 8.94 -3.46
CA ASP A 339 -0.01 9.01 -4.68
C ASP A 339 1.29 8.20 -4.61
N THR A 340 2.03 8.30 -3.50
CA THR A 340 3.37 7.67 -3.40
C THR A 340 3.29 6.15 -3.57
N VAL A 341 2.32 5.51 -2.91
CA VAL A 341 2.14 4.06 -3.02
C VAL A 341 1.40 3.69 -4.30
N ALA A 342 0.46 4.51 -4.77
CA ALA A 342 -0.26 4.31 -6.03
C ALA A 342 0.69 4.24 -7.24
N PHE A 343 1.60 5.20 -7.40
CA PHE A 343 2.60 5.16 -8.47
C PHE A 343 3.62 4.03 -8.29
N GLY A 344 3.87 3.59 -7.05
CA GLY A 344 4.66 2.41 -6.76
C GLY A 344 4.04 1.14 -7.32
N VAL A 345 2.78 0.86 -6.98
CA VAL A 345 2.07 -0.33 -7.48
C VAL A 345 1.74 -0.23 -8.97
N LEU A 346 1.41 0.96 -9.50
CA LEU A 346 1.18 1.17 -10.93
C LEU A 346 2.39 0.77 -11.77
N ARG A 347 3.61 1.13 -11.33
CA ARG A 347 4.84 0.67 -11.98
C ARG A 347 4.92 -0.85 -12.04
N GLU A 348 4.68 -1.52 -10.92
CA GLU A 348 4.74 -2.99 -10.85
C GLU A 348 3.61 -3.68 -11.65
N LEU A 349 2.45 -3.03 -11.77
CA LEU A 349 1.34 -3.50 -12.59
C LEU A 349 1.67 -3.41 -14.09
N VAL A 350 2.30 -2.31 -14.53
CA VAL A 350 2.73 -2.17 -15.94
C VAL A 350 3.74 -3.25 -16.32
N VAL A 351 4.67 -3.60 -15.42
CA VAL A 351 5.57 -4.75 -15.63
C VAL A 351 4.79 -6.06 -15.77
N SER A 352 3.76 -6.25 -14.94
CA SER A 352 2.92 -7.45 -14.97
C SER A 352 2.07 -7.51 -16.25
N TRP A 353 1.54 -6.38 -16.72
CA TRP A 353 0.85 -6.25 -18.00
C TRP A 353 1.76 -6.61 -19.17
N VAL A 354 2.97 -6.05 -19.22
CA VAL A 354 3.96 -6.36 -20.27
C VAL A 354 4.34 -7.84 -20.23
N LEU A 355 4.57 -8.40 -19.04
CA LEU A 355 4.88 -9.82 -18.91
C LEU A 355 3.74 -10.72 -19.40
N TRP A 356 2.49 -10.34 -19.16
CA TRP A 356 1.30 -11.05 -19.66
C TRP A 356 1.20 -11.02 -21.19
N ARG A 357 1.68 -9.93 -21.83
CA ARG A 357 1.71 -9.77 -23.29
C ARG A 357 2.89 -10.45 -23.97
N LEU A 358 3.95 -10.76 -23.24
CA LEU A 358 5.10 -11.48 -23.80
C LEU A 358 4.75 -12.96 -24.02
N PRO A 359 5.24 -13.58 -25.12
CA PRO A 359 5.05 -15.01 -25.34
C PRO A 359 5.80 -15.82 -24.27
N GLY A 360 5.14 -16.85 -23.73
CA GLY A 360 5.73 -17.79 -22.78
C GLY A 360 4.83 -18.12 -21.60
N ASP A 361 5.32 -18.99 -20.71
CA ASP A 361 4.62 -19.37 -19.49
C ASP A 361 4.66 -18.24 -18.45
N THR A 362 3.49 -17.84 -17.95
CA THR A 362 3.30 -16.82 -16.93
C THR A 362 3.13 -17.40 -15.52
N SER A 363 3.24 -18.73 -15.34
CA SER A 363 3.13 -19.38 -14.03
C SER A 363 4.13 -18.85 -13.00
N ALA A 364 5.32 -18.44 -13.45
CA ALA A 364 6.40 -17.88 -12.65
C ALA A 364 6.44 -16.32 -12.68
N TRP A 365 5.32 -15.64 -12.91
CA TRP A 365 5.31 -14.18 -13.14
C TRP A 365 5.79 -13.32 -11.95
N LEU A 366 5.81 -13.91 -10.75
CA LEU A 366 6.35 -13.28 -9.54
C LEU A 366 7.88 -13.43 -9.42
N ASP A 367 8.49 -14.31 -10.21
CA ASP A 367 9.92 -14.57 -10.13
C ASP A 367 10.72 -13.43 -10.76
N ARG A 368 11.88 -13.17 -10.15
CA ARG A 368 12.76 -12.06 -10.53
C ARG A 368 13.12 -12.08 -12.01
N ASP A 369 13.47 -13.24 -12.56
CA ASP A 369 13.93 -13.37 -13.94
C ASP A 369 12.82 -13.04 -14.94
N ALA A 370 11.59 -13.51 -14.69
CA ALA A 370 10.44 -13.22 -15.53
C ALA A 370 10.16 -11.70 -15.54
N ARG A 371 10.18 -11.06 -14.37
CA ARG A 371 9.95 -9.62 -14.23
C ARG A 371 11.07 -8.79 -14.87
N SER A 372 12.32 -9.19 -14.72
CA SER A 372 13.46 -8.49 -15.31
C SER A 372 13.42 -8.47 -16.84
N ARG A 373 12.88 -9.50 -17.49
CA ARG A 373 12.66 -9.48 -18.95
C ARG A 373 11.64 -8.42 -19.38
N ALA A 374 10.49 -8.37 -18.71
CA ALA A 374 9.46 -7.37 -18.99
C ALA A 374 9.95 -5.93 -18.73
N GLU A 375 10.69 -5.72 -17.64
CA GLU A 375 11.34 -4.44 -17.35
C GLU A 375 12.38 -4.05 -18.41
N GLY A 376 13.19 -5.01 -18.88
CA GLY A 376 14.16 -4.78 -19.95
C GLY A 376 13.50 -4.33 -21.25
N ARG A 377 12.34 -4.93 -21.60
CA ARG A 377 11.54 -4.52 -22.76
C ARG A 377 11.02 -3.08 -22.63
N LEU A 378 10.46 -2.75 -21.47
CA LEU A 378 10.00 -1.39 -21.15
C LEU A 378 11.14 -0.37 -21.19
N HIS A 379 12.31 -0.73 -20.65
CA HIS A 379 13.49 0.12 -20.68
C HIS A 379 13.96 0.38 -22.12
N THR A 380 13.98 -0.67 -22.95
CA THR A 380 14.33 -0.57 -24.37
C THR A 380 13.37 0.35 -25.11
N LEU A 381 12.05 0.20 -24.92
CA LEU A 381 11.04 1.07 -25.51
C LEU A 381 11.23 2.54 -25.10
N ARG A 382 11.49 2.79 -23.82
CA ARG A 382 11.80 4.14 -23.32
C ARG A 382 13.01 4.74 -24.04
N THR A 383 14.13 4.03 -24.07
CA THR A 383 15.36 4.52 -24.71
C THR A 383 15.14 4.85 -26.17
N LEU A 384 14.37 4.02 -26.89
CA LEU A 384 14.07 4.25 -28.30
C LEU A 384 13.08 5.40 -28.53
N ALA A 385 12.13 5.59 -27.62
CA ALA A 385 11.14 6.66 -27.72
C ALA A 385 11.75 8.06 -27.47
N GLU A 386 12.90 8.14 -26.82
CA GLU A 386 13.69 9.37 -26.62
C GLU A 386 14.44 9.79 -27.90
N GLN A 387 14.59 8.89 -28.88
CA GLN A 387 15.29 9.15 -30.14
C GLN A 387 14.33 9.21 -31.34
N PRO A 388 14.66 9.93 -32.42
CA PRO A 388 13.91 9.84 -33.68
C PRO A 388 14.16 8.45 -34.29
N SER A 389 13.33 7.47 -33.92
CA SER A 389 13.38 6.12 -34.49
C SER A 389 12.18 5.90 -35.42
N GLU A 390 12.42 5.39 -36.62
CA GLU A 390 11.37 4.88 -37.51
C GLU A 390 10.94 3.45 -37.12
N HIS A 391 11.60 2.83 -36.14
CA HIS A 391 11.41 1.43 -35.76
C HIS A 391 10.34 1.22 -34.68
N LEU A 392 9.74 2.28 -34.16
CA LEU A 392 8.65 2.19 -33.19
C LEU A 392 7.31 2.57 -33.82
N SER A 393 6.30 1.73 -33.60
CA SER A 393 4.91 2.13 -33.80
C SER A 393 4.53 3.26 -32.84
N GLU A 394 3.42 3.95 -33.13
CA GLU A 394 2.88 5.00 -32.25
C GLU A 394 2.61 4.46 -30.84
N ALA A 395 1.92 3.32 -30.74
CA ALA A 395 1.62 2.68 -29.45
C ALA A 395 2.88 2.29 -28.65
N GLN A 396 3.92 1.78 -29.33
CA GLN A 396 5.20 1.47 -28.70
C GLN A 396 5.91 2.72 -28.16
N ARG A 397 5.89 3.81 -28.95
CA ARG A 397 6.48 5.09 -28.58
C ARG A 397 5.75 5.69 -27.37
N GLU A 398 4.43 5.68 -27.38
CA GLU A 398 3.61 6.14 -26.27
C GLU A 398 3.88 5.33 -24.99
N LEU A 399 3.93 4.00 -25.08
CA LEU A 399 4.24 3.13 -23.94
C LEU A 399 5.63 3.44 -23.37
N GLY A 400 6.65 3.62 -24.23
CA GLY A 400 8.00 4.00 -23.82
C GLY A 400 8.05 5.35 -23.09
N GLN A 401 7.36 6.37 -23.61
CA GLN A 401 7.27 7.70 -22.99
C GLN A 401 6.50 7.67 -21.68
N PHE A 402 5.41 6.91 -21.62
CA PHE A 402 4.64 6.68 -20.41
C PHE A 402 5.50 6.01 -19.34
N TRP A 403 6.19 4.91 -19.66
CA TRP A 403 7.06 4.21 -18.73
C TRP A 403 8.18 5.09 -18.17
N GLY A 404 8.81 5.91 -19.02
CA GLY A 404 9.81 6.88 -18.60
C GLY A 404 9.23 7.89 -17.61
N THR A 405 8.09 8.50 -17.96
CA THR A 405 7.44 9.51 -17.13
C THR A 405 6.94 8.93 -15.80
N LEU A 406 6.35 7.72 -15.80
CA LEU A 406 5.93 7.00 -14.61
C LEU A 406 7.11 6.69 -13.69
N THR A 407 8.22 6.23 -14.26
CA THR A 407 9.46 5.95 -13.51
C THR A 407 9.96 7.21 -12.81
N ASP A 408 9.97 8.35 -13.50
CA ASP A 408 10.46 9.60 -12.96
C ASP A 408 9.53 10.17 -11.87
N VAL A 409 8.21 10.12 -12.08
CA VAL A 409 7.19 10.52 -11.08
C VAL A 409 7.32 9.67 -9.82
N ARG A 410 7.28 8.34 -9.97
CA ARG A 410 7.41 7.39 -8.86
C ARG A 410 8.70 7.62 -8.09
N ASN A 411 9.82 7.78 -8.79
CA ASN A 411 11.11 8.00 -8.14
C ASN A 411 11.14 9.33 -7.40
N GLY A 412 10.57 10.40 -7.98
CA GLY A 412 10.40 11.69 -7.30
C GLY A 412 9.77 11.53 -5.91
N LEU A 413 8.64 10.82 -5.82
CA LEU A 413 7.92 10.58 -4.57
C LEU A 413 8.65 9.61 -3.62
N HIS A 414 9.24 8.54 -4.15
CA HIS A 414 9.88 7.48 -3.36
C HIS A 414 11.15 7.94 -2.62
N HIS A 415 11.76 9.05 -2.99
CA HIS A 415 12.89 9.61 -2.23
C HIS A 415 12.45 10.50 -1.05
N HIS A 416 11.15 10.60 -0.77
CA HIS A 416 10.61 11.27 0.42
C HIS A 416 11.15 12.69 0.63
N GLY A 417 11.30 13.46 -0.47
CA GLY A 417 11.82 14.83 -0.44
C GLY A 417 13.35 14.96 -0.43
N MET A 418 14.11 13.86 -0.43
CA MET A 418 15.59 13.87 -0.42
C MET A 418 16.21 14.01 -1.83
N ARG A 419 15.60 14.83 -2.70
CA ARG A 419 16.09 15.16 -4.04
C ARG A 419 16.29 16.66 -4.19
N ARG A 420 17.15 17.07 -5.13
CA ARG A 420 17.40 18.49 -5.42
C ARG A 420 16.20 19.15 -6.10
N GLN A 421 15.44 18.39 -6.86
CA GLN A 421 14.25 18.85 -7.58
C GLN A 421 13.06 18.99 -6.65
N ASP A 422 12.24 20.02 -6.88
CA ASP A 422 10.97 20.21 -6.19
C ASP A 422 9.92 19.24 -6.77
N VAL A 423 9.54 18.25 -5.96
CA VAL A 423 8.54 17.23 -6.31
C VAL A 423 7.11 17.74 -6.18
N LEU A 424 6.90 18.95 -5.68
CA LEU A 424 5.61 19.63 -5.65
C LEU A 424 5.50 20.76 -6.69
N GLY A 425 6.57 21.00 -7.46
CA GLY A 425 6.59 22.03 -8.49
C GLY A 425 5.82 21.66 -9.77
N ASP A 426 5.54 22.68 -10.59
CA ASP A 426 4.73 22.56 -11.82
C ASP A 426 5.20 21.46 -12.79
N GLN A 427 6.51 21.24 -12.88
CA GLN A 427 7.07 20.21 -13.77
C GLN A 427 6.66 18.80 -13.32
N HIS A 428 6.71 18.53 -12.02
CA HIS A 428 6.30 17.24 -11.47
C HIS A 428 4.78 17.06 -11.58
N ALA A 429 4.00 18.13 -11.31
CA ALA A 429 2.55 18.11 -11.46
C ALA A 429 2.11 17.78 -12.90
N LYS A 430 2.76 18.37 -13.92
CA LYS A 430 2.49 18.05 -15.34
C LYS A 430 2.89 16.62 -15.70
N ALA A 431 4.02 16.13 -15.19
CA ALA A 431 4.44 14.75 -15.41
C ALA A 431 3.45 13.75 -14.78
N ARG A 432 3.00 14.05 -13.54
CA ARG A 432 1.95 13.30 -12.84
C ARG A 432 0.66 13.27 -13.66
N GLU A 433 0.19 14.42 -14.13
CA GLU A 433 -1.02 14.51 -14.96
C GLU A 433 -0.91 13.66 -16.23
N ARG A 434 0.21 13.74 -16.96
CA ARG A 434 0.45 12.89 -18.14
C ARG A 434 0.37 11.39 -17.85
N VAL A 435 0.94 10.95 -16.72
CA VAL A 435 0.86 9.54 -16.29
C VAL A 435 -0.60 9.15 -16.01
N LEU A 436 -1.35 10.00 -15.31
CA LEU A 436 -2.75 9.74 -14.97
C LEU A 436 -3.66 9.72 -16.21
N THR A 437 -3.46 10.63 -17.14
CA THR A 437 -4.19 10.65 -18.42
C THR A 437 -3.95 9.36 -19.19
N TYR A 438 -2.68 8.99 -19.41
CA TYR A 438 -2.37 7.77 -20.15
C TYR A 438 -2.86 6.50 -19.42
N TRP A 439 -2.76 6.45 -18.09
CA TRP A 439 -3.31 5.36 -17.30
C TRP A 439 -4.82 5.21 -17.50
N ARG A 440 -5.58 6.28 -17.29
CA ARG A 440 -7.05 6.25 -17.35
C ARG A 440 -7.59 6.01 -18.76
N GLU A 441 -6.95 6.57 -19.77
CA GLU A 441 -7.45 6.54 -21.15
C GLU A 441 -6.97 5.32 -21.94
N THR A 442 -5.77 4.80 -21.62
CA THR A 442 -5.09 3.76 -22.42
C THR A 442 -4.67 2.57 -21.59
N ALA A 443 -3.72 2.74 -20.66
CA ALA A 443 -3.03 1.60 -20.04
C ALA A 443 -3.91 0.76 -19.10
N SER A 444 -4.95 1.33 -18.49
CA SER A 444 -5.92 0.61 -17.64
C SER A 444 -6.75 -0.44 -18.40
N ARG A 445 -6.79 -0.34 -19.73
CA ARG A 445 -7.45 -1.32 -20.63
C ARG A 445 -6.49 -2.41 -21.09
N PHE A 446 -5.23 -2.36 -20.67
CA PHE A 446 -4.18 -3.33 -20.99
C PHE A 446 -4.11 -3.66 -22.49
N PRO A 447 -4.03 -2.67 -23.40
CA PRO A 447 -4.14 -2.90 -24.84
C PRO A 447 -3.12 -3.91 -25.37
N ASP A 448 -3.45 -4.53 -26.50
CA ASP A 448 -2.53 -5.44 -27.19
C ASP A 448 -1.53 -4.61 -27.99
N ILE A 449 -0.33 -4.45 -27.44
CA ILE A 449 0.77 -3.71 -28.05
C ILE A 449 1.84 -4.72 -28.43
N ASP A 450 2.30 -4.68 -29.68
CA ASP A 450 3.48 -5.43 -30.09
C ASP A 450 4.70 -4.94 -29.29
N LEU A 451 5.28 -5.81 -28.48
CA LEU A 451 6.46 -5.53 -27.66
C LEU A 451 7.77 -5.91 -28.37
N GLY A 452 7.69 -6.37 -29.61
CA GLY A 452 8.83 -6.60 -30.48
C GLY A 452 9.55 -5.30 -30.83
N VAL A 453 10.82 -5.21 -30.42
CA VAL A 453 11.71 -4.08 -30.77
C VAL A 453 13.05 -4.60 -31.28
N GLY A 454 13.50 -4.05 -32.41
CA GLY A 454 14.76 -4.43 -33.06
C GLY A 454 14.78 -5.89 -33.53
N GLY A 455 15.96 -6.47 -33.67
CA GLY A 455 16.13 -7.88 -34.04
C GLY A 455 15.88 -8.25 -35.50
N HIS A 456 15.79 -7.27 -36.39
CA HIS A 456 15.49 -7.50 -37.82
C HIS A 456 16.73 -7.73 -38.68
N LEU A 457 17.94 -7.42 -38.19
CA LEU A 457 19.18 -7.48 -38.97
C LEU A 457 19.95 -8.82 -38.85
N GLY A 458 19.31 -9.91 -38.39
CA GLY A 458 20.00 -11.20 -38.28
C GLY A 458 21.12 -11.20 -37.20
N PRO A 459 21.93 -12.28 -37.12
CA PRO A 459 22.92 -12.41 -36.06
C PRO A 459 24.11 -11.45 -36.20
N LEU A 460 24.52 -10.82 -35.11
CA LEU A 460 25.67 -9.93 -35.01
C LEU A 460 26.85 -10.65 -34.34
N LEU A 461 28.03 -10.56 -34.92
CA LEU A 461 29.28 -10.90 -34.25
C LEU A 461 29.96 -9.62 -33.73
N VAL A 462 30.26 -9.58 -32.44
CA VAL A 462 31.11 -8.56 -31.83
C VAL A 462 32.47 -9.18 -31.54
N SER A 463 33.55 -8.58 -32.04
CA SER A 463 34.90 -9.11 -31.80
C SER A 463 35.94 -8.00 -31.66
N PRO A 464 36.75 -8.03 -30.59
CA PRO A 464 38.02 -7.31 -30.54
C PRO A 464 38.98 -7.72 -31.65
N ILE A 465 39.85 -6.79 -32.04
CA ILE A 465 41.05 -7.06 -32.82
C ILE A 465 42.26 -6.31 -32.26
N GLY A 466 43.40 -6.99 -32.24
CA GLY A 466 44.70 -6.48 -31.84
C GLY A 466 45.67 -6.58 -33.01
N MET A 467 46.97 -6.44 -32.71
CA MET A 467 48.01 -6.47 -33.76
C MET A 467 48.16 -7.81 -34.48
N ARG A 468 47.46 -8.86 -34.02
CA ARG A 468 47.40 -10.17 -34.69
C ARG A 468 45.96 -10.40 -35.18
N PRO A 469 45.72 -10.41 -36.50
CA PRO A 469 44.36 -10.45 -37.05
C PRO A 469 43.66 -11.81 -36.90
N GLY A 470 44.41 -12.88 -36.60
CA GLY A 470 43.90 -14.25 -36.55
C GLY A 470 42.75 -14.49 -35.57
N ALA A 471 42.63 -13.66 -34.52
CA ALA A 471 41.52 -13.76 -33.59
C ALA A 471 40.19 -13.30 -34.22
N LEU A 472 40.16 -12.18 -34.95
CA LEU A 472 38.94 -11.73 -35.64
C LEU A 472 38.55 -12.73 -36.74
N TYR A 473 39.54 -13.20 -37.51
CA TYR A 473 39.35 -14.26 -38.51
C TYR A 473 38.69 -15.51 -37.88
N SER A 474 39.27 -16.00 -36.78
CA SER A 474 38.74 -17.17 -36.07
C SER A 474 37.36 -16.93 -35.47
N ALA A 475 37.06 -15.71 -35.01
CA ALA A 475 35.75 -15.35 -34.47
C ALA A 475 34.64 -15.44 -35.52
N VAL A 476 34.92 -15.02 -36.76
CA VAL A 476 33.97 -15.15 -37.88
C VAL A 476 33.66 -16.63 -38.15
N HIS A 477 34.68 -17.49 -38.20
CA HIS A 477 34.51 -18.92 -38.41
C HIS A 477 33.75 -19.59 -37.27
N ALA A 478 34.10 -19.30 -36.02
CA ALA A 478 33.41 -19.82 -34.85
C ALA A 478 31.93 -19.42 -34.79
N SER A 479 31.64 -18.15 -35.11
CA SER A 479 30.26 -17.67 -35.18
C SER A 479 29.49 -18.34 -36.31
N ARG A 480 30.12 -18.48 -37.50
CA ARG A 480 29.54 -19.16 -38.66
C ARG A 480 29.18 -20.61 -38.35
N GLU A 481 30.09 -21.34 -37.69
CA GLU A 481 29.86 -22.72 -37.28
C GLU A 481 28.69 -22.83 -36.29
N ALA A 482 28.65 -21.97 -35.27
CA ALA A 482 27.59 -22.00 -34.26
C ALA A 482 26.21 -21.57 -34.78
N LEU A 483 26.15 -20.72 -35.81
CA LEU A 483 24.91 -20.28 -36.45
C LEU A 483 24.46 -21.18 -37.60
N GLY A 484 25.36 -22.01 -38.15
CA GLY A 484 25.13 -22.76 -39.38
C GLY A 484 25.16 -21.90 -40.66
N ALA A 485 25.40 -20.59 -40.53
CA ALA A 485 25.52 -19.62 -41.62
C ALA A 485 26.43 -18.46 -41.17
N PRO A 486 27.03 -17.68 -42.10
CA PRO A 486 27.80 -16.49 -41.70
C PRO A 486 26.96 -15.56 -40.82
N PRO A 487 27.56 -14.86 -39.84
CA PRO A 487 26.84 -13.78 -39.17
C PRO A 487 26.34 -12.77 -40.21
N ALA A 488 25.23 -12.10 -39.95
CA ALA A 488 24.70 -11.10 -40.87
C ALA A 488 25.56 -9.83 -40.83
N HIS A 489 26.04 -9.46 -39.64
CA HIS A 489 26.84 -8.26 -39.41
C HIS A 489 28.03 -8.56 -38.51
N VAL A 490 29.11 -7.77 -38.66
CA VAL A 490 30.25 -7.79 -37.74
C VAL A 490 30.51 -6.40 -37.18
N LEU A 491 30.55 -6.30 -35.85
CA LEU A 491 31.00 -5.15 -35.09
C LEU A 491 32.41 -5.41 -34.54
N VAL A 492 33.40 -4.76 -35.13
CA VAL A 492 34.80 -4.89 -34.73
C VAL A 492 35.14 -3.82 -33.69
N LEU A 493 35.72 -4.24 -32.56
CA LEU A 493 36.30 -3.34 -31.56
C LEU A 493 37.79 -3.19 -31.89
N CYS A 494 38.20 -2.04 -32.40
CA CYS A 494 39.57 -1.80 -32.87
C CYS A 494 40.16 -0.50 -32.29
N SER A 495 41.43 -0.28 -32.56
CA SER A 495 42.12 1.01 -32.42
C SER A 495 42.45 1.54 -33.81
N GLU A 496 42.88 2.81 -33.90
CA GLU A 496 43.33 3.40 -35.16
C GLU A 496 44.39 2.51 -35.86
N ALA A 497 45.34 1.99 -35.09
CA ALA A 497 46.43 1.14 -35.59
C ALA A 497 45.96 -0.23 -36.12
N THR A 498 44.78 -0.71 -35.73
CA THR A 498 44.26 -2.04 -36.09
C THR A 498 43.05 -1.97 -37.03
N ARG A 499 42.61 -0.76 -37.42
CA ARG A 499 41.47 -0.53 -38.31
C ARG A 499 41.62 -1.21 -39.67
N GLN A 500 42.81 -1.13 -40.28
CA GLN A 500 43.09 -1.75 -41.58
C GLN A 500 43.21 -3.28 -41.46
N LEU A 501 43.87 -3.77 -40.40
CA LEU A 501 43.98 -5.20 -40.11
C LEU A 501 42.61 -5.87 -39.93
N ALA A 502 41.60 -5.12 -39.47
CA ALA A 502 40.24 -5.62 -39.37
C ALA A 502 39.66 -5.96 -40.75
N ASP A 503 39.88 -5.11 -41.74
CA ASP A 503 39.38 -5.35 -43.11
C ASP A 503 40.09 -6.56 -43.72
N GLU A 504 41.42 -6.65 -43.58
CA GLU A 504 42.22 -7.78 -44.07
C GLU A 504 41.77 -9.11 -43.45
N ALA A 505 41.49 -9.14 -42.15
CA ALA A 505 41.00 -10.33 -41.46
C ALA A 505 39.59 -10.77 -41.91
N LEU A 506 38.69 -9.81 -42.15
CA LEU A 506 37.34 -10.08 -42.63
C LEU A 506 37.33 -10.54 -44.09
N ASP A 507 38.20 -9.97 -44.93
CA ASP A 507 38.40 -10.41 -46.31
C ASP A 507 38.98 -11.83 -46.35
N ALA A 508 40.00 -12.12 -45.53
CA ALA A 508 40.56 -13.47 -45.40
C ALA A 508 39.51 -14.50 -44.94
N ALA A 509 38.56 -14.10 -44.08
CA ALA A 509 37.45 -14.94 -43.64
C ALA A 509 36.31 -15.09 -44.67
N ALA A 510 36.43 -14.45 -45.84
CA ALA A 510 35.39 -14.35 -46.86
C ALA A 510 34.07 -13.83 -46.27
N PHE A 511 34.13 -12.75 -45.48
CA PHE A 511 32.94 -12.12 -44.92
C PHE A 511 32.43 -11.00 -45.84
N GLU A 512 31.21 -11.16 -46.36
CA GLU A 512 30.59 -10.24 -47.33
C GLU A 512 29.52 -9.32 -46.73
N GLY A 513 29.15 -9.52 -45.46
CA GLY A 513 28.13 -8.71 -44.78
C GLY A 513 28.62 -7.32 -44.35
N PRO A 514 27.74 -6.48 -43.77
CA PRO A 514 28.13 -5.16 -43.30
C PRO A 514 29.16 -5.21 -42.17
N ARG A 515 30.15 -4.31 -42.29
CA ARG A 515 31.32 -4.24 -41.42
C ARG A 515 31.29 -2.91 -40.66
N THR A 516 30.98 -2.95 -39.36
CA THR A 516 31.04 -1.77 -38.51
C THR A 516 32.30 -1.83 -37.65
N LYS A 517 33.08 -0.75 -37.66
CA LYS A 517 34.29 -0.61 -36.84
C LYS A 517 34.06 0.48 -35.80
N LEU A 518 34.16 0.13 -34.53
CA LEU A 518 34.14 1.10 -33.43
C LEU A 518 35.54 1.19 -32.82
N GLU A 519 36.08 2.39 -32.85
CA GLU A 519 37.46 2.67 -32.46
C GLU A 519 37.56 3.19 -31.04
N LEU A 520 38.47 2.62 -30.26
CA LEU A 520 38.96 3.19 -29.00
C LEU A 520 40.15 4.10 -29.27
N THR A 521 40.14 5.27 -28.65
CA THR A 521 41.22 6.25 -28.77
C THR A 521 42.43 5.80 -27.96
N ASP A 522 42.22 5.39 -26.70
CA ASP A 522 43.23 4.73 -25.87
C ASP A 522 42.83 3.28 -25.54
N PRO A 523 43.28 2.29 -26.33
CA PRO A 523 42.96 0.88 -26.11
C PRO A 523 43.67 0.27 -24.91
N HIS A 524 44.56 0.99 -24.20
CA HIS A 524 45.33 0.48 -23.07
C HIS A 524 44.94 1.11 -21.73
N GLY A 525 44.46 2.37 -21.72
CA GLY A 525 44.14 3.13 -20.50
C GLY A 525 42.84 3.94 -20.54
N GLY A 526 42.11 3.98 -21.65
CA GLY A 526 40.90 4.79 -21.87
C GLY A 526 39.65 4.28 -21.16
N LEU A 527 39.68 4.10 -19.83
CA LEU A 527 38.52 3.64 -19.06
C LEU A 527 37.33 4.60 -19.15
N ASP A 528 37.60 5.90 -19.28
CA ASP A 528 36.57 6.95 -19.35
C ASP A 528 35.78 6.93 -20.68
N GLU A 529 36.30 6.26 -21.73
CA GLU A 529 35.65 6.16 -23.05
C GLU A 529 34.65 4.99 -23.14
N LEU A 530 34.64 4.07 -22.15
CA LEU A 530 33.87 2.83 -22.23
C LEU A 530 32.35 3.05 -22.29
N GLU A 531 31.83 4.05 -21.59
CA GLU A 531 30.38 4.32 -21.57
C GLU A 531 29.90 4.88 -22.91
N ASP A 532 30.59 5.89 -23.46
CA ASP A 532 30.30 6.43 -24.79
C ASP A 532 30.38 5.35 -25.87
N PHE A 533 31.37 4.46 -25.76
CA PHE A 533 31.50 3.35 -26.68
C PHE A 533 30.29 2.41 -26.64
N VAL A 534 29.83 2.02 -25.45
CA VAL A 534 28.64 1.16 -25.30
C VAL A 534 27.41 1.83 -25.91
N GLU A 535 27.24 3.13 -25.74
CA GLU A 535 26.13 3.87 -26.36
C GLU A 535 26.22 3.90 -27.89
N ARG A 536 27.42 4.05 -28.47
CA ARG A 536 27.63 3.93 -29.93
C ARG A 536 27.37 2.53 -30.47
N ALA A 537 27.63 1.49 -29.68
CA ALA A 537 27.37 0.10 -30.06
C ALA A 537 25.89 -0.30 -29.88
N ARG A 538 25.14 0.40 -29.03
CA ARG A 538 23.76 0.06 -28.64
C ARG A 538 22.80 -0.10 -29.83
N PRO A 539 22.80 0.77 -30.87
CA PRO A 539 21.92 0.58 -32.04
C PRO A 539 22.16 -0.75 -32.75
N HIS A 540 23.42 -1.14 -32.93
CA HIS A 540 23.78 -2.41 -33.57
C HIS A 540 23.35 -3.62 -32.75
N LEU A 541 23.50 -3.55 -31.43
CA LEU A 541 23.03 -4.62 -30.53
C LEU A 541 21.51 -4.76 -30.58
N LEU A 542 20.78 -3.65 -30.63
CA LEU A 542 19.33 -3.64 -30.68
C LEU A 542 18.78 -4.28 -31.97
N GLU A 543 19.37 -3.96 -33.11
CA GLU A 543 18.93 -4.44 -34.42
C GLU A 543 19.25 -5.92 -34.64
N ALA A 544 20.22 -6.47 -33.91
CA ALA A 544 20.63 -7.85 -34.02
C ALA A 544 19.57 -8.84 -33.51
N SER A 545 19.31 -9.90 -34.28
CA SER A 545 18.41 -10.99 -33.86
C SER A 545 19.05 -11.90 -32.80
N ALA A 546 20.37 -11.99 -32.80
CA ALA A 546 21.20 -12.66 -31.80
C ALA A 546 22.59 -12.02 -31.80
N VAL A 547 23.33 -12.12 -30.70
CA VAL A 547 24.66 -11.53 -30.55
C VAL A 547 25.67 -12.59 -30.11
N HIS A 548 26.71 -12.79 -30.89
CA HIS A 548 27.89 -13.58 -30.52
C HIS A 548 29.03 -12.64 -30.16
N ILE A 549 29.62 -12.81 -28.98
CA ILE A 549 30.65 -11.91 -28.46
C ILE A 549 31.93 -12.69 -28.21
N ASN A 550 32.96 -12.37 -28.98
CA ASN A 550 34.31 -12.84 -28.73
C ASN A 550 34.96 -11.95 -27.65
N LEU A 551 35.50 -12.57 -26.59
CA LEU A 551 36.19 -11.86 -25.50
C LEU A 551 37.71 -11.72 -25.73
N THR A 552 38.25 -12.28 -26.81
CA THR A 552 39.70 -12.43 -27.04
C THR A 552 40.14 -11.74 -28.33
N GLY A 553 41.45 -11.50 -28.47
CA GLY A 553 42.03 -11.02 -29.73
C GLY A 553 42.40 -9.56 -29.79
N GLY A 554 42.04 -8.74 -28.79
CA GLY A 554 42.45 -7.34 -28.65
C GLY A 554 43.23 -7.09 -27.37
N THR A 555 43.23 -5.85 -26.89
CA THR A 555 43.79 -5.50 -25.57
C THR A 555 42.88 -5.99 -24.44
N THR A 556 43.39 -6.01 -23.20
CA THR A 556 42.58 -6.32 -22.01
C THR A 556 41.35 -5.42 -21.91
N LEU A 557 41.50 -4.13 -22.23
CA LEU A 557 40.40 -3.16 -22.20
C LEU A 557 39.31 -3.50 -23.22
N MET A 558 39.68 -3.93 -24.43
CA MET A 558 38.70 -4.37 -25.44
C MET A 558 37.96 -5.64 -25.01
N GLY A 559 38.62 -6.56 -24.32
CA GLY A 559 37.96 -7.74 -23.72
C GLY A 559 36.94 -7.35 -22.64
N LEU A 560 37.29 -6.41 -21.76
CA LEU A 560 36.37 -5.86 -20.76
C LEU A 560 35.18 -5.12 -21.41
N LEU A 561 35.43 -4.40 -22.50
CA LEU A 561 34.39 -3.74 -23.28
C LEU A 561 33.45 -4.74 -23.92
N ALA A 562 33.96 -5.83 -24.50
CA ALA A 562 33.15 -6.92 -25.03
C ALA A 562 32.21 -7.52 -23.95
N GLU A 563 32.70 -7.68 -22.72
CA GLU A 563 31.87 -8.10 -21.58
C GLU A 563 30.80 -7.06 -21.18
N ARG A 564 31.11 -5.76 -21.28
CA ARG A 564 30.09 -4.71 -21.11
C ARG A 564 29.03 -4.74 -22.21
N LEU A 565 29.43 -4.97 -23.46
CA LEU A 565 28.51 -5.13 -24.59
C LEU A 565 27.63 -6.37 -24.44
N HIS A 566 28.13 -7.44 -23.81
CA HIS A 566 27.29 -8.58 -23.42
C HIS A 566 26.18 -8.16 -22.45
N SER A 567 26.54 -7.44 -21.39
CA SER A 567 25.56 -6.92 -20.42
C SER A 567 24.55 -5.97 -21.09
N ALA A 568 25.01 -5.11 -22.00
CA ALA A 568 24.15 -4.22 -22.77
C ALA A 568 23.18 -5.01 -23.67
N ALA A 569 23.65 -6.02 -24.42
CA ALA A 569 22.80 -6.85 -25.26
C ALA A 569 21.72 -7.60 -24.44
N ARG A 570 22.10 -8.14 -23.26
CA ARG A 570 21.12 -8.74 -22.33
C ARG A 570 20.07 -7.75 -21.85
N SER A 571 20.46 -6.51 -21.56
CA SER A 571 19.52 -5.46 -21.13
C SER A 571 18.50 -5.08 -22.20
N LEU A 572 18.86 -5.28 -23.47
CA LEU A 572 17.99 -5.09 -24.65
C LEU A 572 17.17 -6.36 -24.99
N ASP A 573 17.19 -7.35 -24.11
CA ASP A 573 16.58 -8.67 -24.26
C ASP A 573 16.94 -9.33 -25.61
N ARG A 574 18.23 -9.25 -25.96
CA ARG A 574 18.81 -9.96 -27.12
C ARG A 574 19.37 -11.31 -26.69
N PRO A 575 19.12 -12.39 -27.44
CA PRO A 575 19.86 -13.63 -27.28
C PRO A 575 21.35 -13.35 -27.47
N VAL A 576 22.17 -13.59 -26.45
CA VAL A 576 23.60 -13.29 -26.50
C VAL A 576 24.44 -14.43 -25.92
N ARG A 577 25.55 -14.75 -26.57
CA ARG A 577 26.51 -15.77 -26.13
C ARG A 577 27.92 -15.25 -26.22
N ARG A 578 28.73 -15.57 -25.22
CA ARG A 578 30.15 -15.26 -25.17
C ARG A 578 31.00 -16.47 -25.51
N PHE A 579 32.13 -16.21 -26.13
CA PHE A 579 33.16 -17.21 -26.35
C PHE A 579 34.56 -16.60 -26.32
N GLY A 580 35.55 -17.43 -26.01
CA GLY A 580 36.96 -17.11 -26.18
C GLY A 580 37.57 -17.95 -27.28
N LEU A 581 38.66 -17.47 -27.87
CA LEU A 581 39.40 -18.20 -28.89
C LEU A 581 40.73 -18.70 -28.33
N ILE A 582 41.05 -19.95 -28.66
CA ILE A 582 42.29 -20.61 -28.25
C ILE A 582 42.99 -21.10 -29.52
N ASP A 583 44.13 -20.50 -29.83
CA ASP A 583 45.05 -21.01 -30.85
C ASP A 583 46.24 -21.70 -30.16
N PRO A 584 46.34 -23.05 -30.25
CA PRO A 584 47.41 -23.80 -29.58
C PRO A 584 48.78 -23.67 -30.27
N ARG A 585 48.85 -23.04 -31.46
CA ARG A 585 50.10 -22.86 -32.21
C ARG A 585 51.00 -21.86 -31.48
N SER A 586 52.32 -21.96 -31.70
CA SER A 586 53.28 -21.03 -31.11
C SER A 586 53.06 -19.60 -31.62
N ALA A 587 53.49 -18.60 -30.84
CA ALA A 587 53.37 -17.20 -31.23
C ALA A 587 54.03 -16.89 -32.60
N GLN A 588 55.13 -17.57 -32.93
CA GLN A 588 55.80 -17.43 -34.23
C GLN A 588 54.96 -18.05 -35.36
N ALA A 589 54.42 -19.25 -35.17
CA ALA A 589 53.56 -19.90 -36.16
C ALA A 589 52.28 -19.09 -36.44
N GLN A 590 51.73 -18.41 -35.43
CA GLN A 590 50.61 -17.49 -35.59
C GLN A 590 50.98 -16.20 -36.35
N LEU A 591 52.24 -15.78 -36.33
CA LEU A 591 52.71 -14.63 -37.10
C LEU A 591 52.97 -15.01 -38.56
N ASP A 592 53.55 -16.19 -38.78
CA ASP A 592 53.87 -16.69 -40.11
C ASP A 592 52.61 -17.10 -40.90
N ASP A 593 51.58 -17.59 -40.20
CA ASP A 593 50.28 -17.96 -40.74
C ASP A 593 49.13 -17.46 -39.84
N PRO A 594 48.77 -16.16 -39.94
CA PRO A 594 47.79 -15.54 -39.07
C PRO A 594 46.34 -15.95 -39.38
N TYR A 595 46.04 -16.46 -40.57
CA TYR A 595 44.67 -16.75 -41.02
C TYR A 595 44.34 -18.25 -40.93
N HIS A 596 44.56 -18.81 -39.74
CA HIS A 596 44.21 -20.18 -39.43
C HIS A 596 43.13 -20.21 -38.34
N PRO A 597 42.04 -20.97 -38.49
CA PRO A 597 40.97 -21.00 -37.51
C PRO A 597 41.47 -21.55 -36.17
N GLY A 598 41.30 -20.76 -35.11
CA GLY A 598 41.48 -21.20 -33.72
C GLY A 598 40.26 -21.97 -33.19
N ARG A 599 40.39 -22.59 -32.03
CA ARG A 599 39.29 -23.31 -31.36
C ARG A 599 38.46 -22.33 -30.52
N ALA A 600 37.14 -22.30 -30.72
CA ALA A 600 36.22 -21.53 -29.88
C ALA A 600 35.86 -22.28 -28.59
N LEU A 601 35.90 -21.57 -27.47
CA LEU A 601 35.41 -22.00 -26.17
C LEU A 601 34.18 -21.16 -25.81
N TRP A 602 32.98 -21.72 -26.00
CA TRP A 602 31.73 -21.08 -25.61
C TRP A 602 31.58 -21.07 -24.09
N LEU A 603 31.33 -19.90 -23.53
CA LEU A 603 31.17 -19.69 -22.08
C LEU A 603 29.70 -19.79 -21.64
N ASP A 604 28.78 -19.61 -22.59
CA ASP A 604 27.35 -19.63 -22.35
C ASP A 604 26.70 -20.76 -23.19
N SER A 605 25.71 -21.43 -22.60
CA SER A 605 24.87 -22.41 -23.30
C SER A 605 24.13 -21.75 -24.48
N PRO A 606 23.81 -22.50 -25.56
CA PRO A 606 22.93 -21.97 -26.60
C PRO A 606 21.59 -21.55 -25.99
N PRO A 607 21.01 -20.41 -26.44
CA PRO A 607 19.69 -19.99 -25.99
C PRO A 607 18.71 -21.12 -26.29
N SER A 608 17.95 -21.55 -25.28
CA SER A 608 16.91 -22.56 -25.45
C SER A 608 15.92 -22.08 -26.50
N THR A 609 15.84 -22.80 -27.62
CA THR A 609 14.80 -22.57 -28.63
C THR A 609 13.45 -22.71 -27.94
N PRO A 610 12.51 -21.74 -28.07
CA PRO A 610 11.13 -22.03 -27.71
C PRO A 610 10.72 -23.27 -28.51
N GLN A 611 10.29 -24.32 -27.82
CA GLN A 611 9.82 -25.55 -28.46
C GLN A 611 8.77 -25.14 -29.50
N GLN A 612 9.08 -25.35 -30.79
CA GLN A 612 8.04 -25.41 -31.79
C GLN A 612 7.15 -26.59 -31.36
N GLU A 613 5.91 -26.29 -30.99
CA GLU A 613 4.90 -27.31 -30.81
C GLU A 613 4.88 -28.20 -32.06
N PRO A 614 4.78 -29.53 -31.92
CA PRO A 614 4.58 -30.38 -33.06
C PRO A 614 3.32 -29.92 -33.81
N PRO A 615 3.29 -30.02 -35.15
CA PRO A 615 2.07 -29.70 -35.89
C PRO A 615 0.93 -30.55 -35.32
N VAL A 616 -0.15 -29.88 -34.97
CA VAL A 616 -1.40 -30.51 -34.57
C VAL A 616 -1.94 -31.24 -35.82
N ASP A 617 -1.79 -32.56 -35.84
CA ASP A 617 -2.64 -33.46 -36.62
C ASP A 617 -3.79 -33.99 -35.73
#